data_AF-A0A6A2ZMI7-F1
#
_entry.id   AF-A0A6A2ZMI7-F1
#
_cell.length_a   1.000
_cell.length_b   1.000
_cell.length_c   1.000
_cell.angle_alpha   90.00
_cell.angle_beta   90.00
_cell.angle_gamma   90.00
#
_symmetry.space_group_name_H-M   'P 1'
#
loop_
_entity.id
_entity.type
_entity.pdbx_description
1 polymer ?
#
loop_
_entity_poly.entity_id
_entity_poly.type
_entity_poly.pdbx_seq_one_letter_code
_entity_poly.pdbx_strand_id
1 'polypeptide(L)'
;MLDAGRTGFIWCDGMKTRLVKSRACEANRDLETTLMEVKYEVATELAKILSKSIDPAFAGSEGVKIVEEDGGACGICLEDMEKGEEVRALAACGHKFRYCCISMWVKRKQDCPLCRSP
;
A
#
# COMPACT_ATOMS: atom_id res chain seq x y z
N MET A 1 20.23 35.97 11.61
CA MET A 1 18.78 35.76 11.75
C MET A 1 18.43 34.48 11.04
N LEU A 2 17.83 33.54 11.77
CA LEU A 2 17.33 32.26 11.28
C LEU A 2 16.07 32.49 10.44
N ASP A 3 15.92 31.77 9.32
CA ASP A 3 14.60 31.38 8.85
C ASP A 3 14.64 29.90 8.43
N ALA A 4 14.19 29.09 9.39
CA ALA A 4 13.87 27.68 9.22
C ALA A 4 12.47 27.59 8.60
N GLY A 5 12.34 27.10 7.37
CA GLY A 5 11.03 27.07 6.73
C GLY A 5 10.97 26.48 5.33
N ARG A 6 11.41 25.22 5.15
CA ARG A 6 10.82 24.27 4.20
C ARG A 6 11.42 22.88 4.41
N THR A 7 10.77 22.21 5.34
CA THR A 7 11.05 20.90 5.91
C THR A 7 10.60 19.78 4.96
N GLY A 8 11.34 18.67 4.96
CA GLY A 8 10.86 17.35 4.53
C GLY A 8 11.25 16.87 3.12
N PHE A 9 10.92 17.63 2.06
CA PHE A 9 10.92 17.05 0.69
C PHE A 9 12.29 17.01 -0.01
N ILE A 10 13.23 17.88 0.39
CA ILE A 10 14.50 18.09 -0.33
C ILE A 10 15.58 17.07 0.09
N TRP A 11 15.46 16.47 1.28
CA TRP A 11 16.54 15.63 1.83
C TRP A 11 16.62 14.25 1.14
N CYS A 12 15.48 13.64 0.80
CA CYS A 12 15.46 12.35 0.10
C CYS A 12 15.91 12.45 -1.37
N ASP A 13 15.71 13.61 -2.02
CA ASP A 13 16.16 13.82 -3.39
C ASP A 13 17.68 14.06 -3.46
N GLY A 14 18.25 14.66 -2.42
CA GLY A 14 19.70 14.84 -2.24
C GLY A 14 20.49 13.54 -2.13
N MET A 15 19.94 12.50 -1.50
CA MET A 15 20.63 11.21 -1.36
C MET A 15 20.69 10.44 -2.68
N LYS A 16 19.55 10.38 -3.40
CA LYS A 16 19.48 9.71 -4.70
C LYS A 16 20.36 10.41 -5.73
N THR A 17 20.31 11.74 -5.79
CA THR A 17 21.15 12.52 -6.72
C THR A 17 22.64 12.41 -6.41
N ARG A 18 23.06 12.32 -5.14
CA ARG A 18 24.47 12.07 -4.76
C ARG A 18 24.94 10.67 -5.16
N LEU A 19 24.12 9.63 -4.92
CA LEU A 19 24.45 8.25 -5.29
C LEU A 19 24.57 8.08 -6.81
N VAL A 20 23.64 8.65 -7.57
CA VAL A 20 23.62 8.63 -9.04
C VAL A 20 24.83 9.35 -9.62
N LYS A 21 25.20 10.52 -9.09
CA LYS A 21 26.40 11.25 -9.52
C LYS A 21 27.70 10.49 -9.22
N SER A 22 27.83 9.87 -8.05
CA SER A 22 29.02 9.06 -7.69
C SER A 22 29.19 7.88 -8.64
N ARG A 23 28.12 7.10 -8.85
CA ARG A 23 28.13 5.93 -9.73
C ARG A 23 28.35 6.28 -11.21
N ALA A 24 27.79 7.39 -11.68
CA ALA A 24 27.99 7.84 -13.05
C ALA A 24 29.46 8.23 -13.30
N CYS A 25 30.10 8.88 -12.33
CA CYS A 25 31.52 9.23 -12.34
C CYS A 25 32.43 7.98 -12.30
N GLU A 26 32.15 7.04 -11.39
CA GLU A 26 32.94 5.82 -11.19
C GLU A 26 32.87 4.87 -12.41
N ALA A 27 31.74 4.83 -13.10
CA ALA A 27 31.54 3.95 -14.25
C ALA A 27 31.75 4.63 -15.63
N ASN A 28 32.02 5.94 -15.66
CA ASN A 28 32.05 6.76 -16.88
C ASN A 28 30.79 6.57 -17.75
N ARG A 29 29.62 6.55 -17.11
CA ARG A 29 28.31 6.34 -17.76
C ARG A 29 27.46 7.60 -17.69
N ASP A 30 26.48 7.71 -18.59
CA ASP A 30 25.57 8.85 -18.58
C ASP A 30 24.69 8.85 -17.31
N LEU A 31 24.34 10.06 -16.88
CA LEU A 31 23.63 10.30 -15.63
C LEU A 31 22.19 9.76 -15.66
N GLU A 32 21.54 9.76 -16.82
CA GLU A 32 20.15 9.34 -16.99
C GLU A 32 20.04 7.81 -16.89
N THR A 33 20.94 7.07 -17.54
CA THR A 33 21.03 5.61 -17.39
C THR A 33 21.31 5.23 -15.94
N THR A 34 22.25 5.92 -15.28
CA THR A 34 22.57 5.66 -13.87
C THR A 34 21.38 5.98 -12.95
N LEU A 35 20.60 7.02 -13.27
CA LEU A 35 19.38 7.37 -12.54
C LEU A 35 18.31 6.30 -12.69
N MET A 36 18.10 5.79 -13.90
CA MET A 36 17.15 4.69 -14.15
C MET A 36 17.55 3.42 -13.40
N GLU A 37 18.83 3.04 -13.40
CA GLU A 37 19.35 1.90 -12.65
C GLU A 37 19.05 2.03 -11.15
N VAL A 38 19.40 3.17 -10.54
CA VAL A 38 19.14 3.42 -9.10
C VAL A 38 17.65 3.44 -8.80
N LYS A 39 16.83 4.08 -9.65
CA LYS A 39 15.37 4.07 -9.49
C LYS A 39 14.81 2.65 -9.55
N TYR A 40 15.28 1.84 -10.50
CA TYR A 40 14.86 0.46 -10.65
C TYR A 40 15.26 -0.40 -9.45
N GLU A 41 16.53 -0.33 -9.02
CA GLU A 41 17.02 -1.02 -7.81
C GLU A 41 16.14 -0.67 -6.58
N VAL A 42 15.95 0.63 -6.31
CA VAL A 42 15.12 1.09 -5.19
C VAL A 42 13.67 0.59 -5.32
N ALA A 43 13.07 0.67 -6.51
CA ALA A 43 11.71 0.21 -6.74
C ALA A 43 11.58 -1.32 -6.51
N THR A 44 12.55 -2.11 -6.96
CA THR A 44 12.54 -3.57 -6.75
C THR A 44 12.67 -3.95 -5.28
N GLU A 45 13.55 -3.28 -4.53
CA GLU A 45 13.70 -3.53 -3.10
C GLU A 45 12.45 -3.11 -2.32
N LEU A 46 11.85 -1.97 -2.65
CA LEU A 46 10.58 -1.56 -2.08
C LEU A 46 9.45 -2.56 -2.39
N ALA A 47 9.37 -3.07 -3.62
CA ALA A 47 8.38 -4.09 -4.00
C ALA A 47 8.54 -5.40 -3.20
N LYS A 48 9.77 -5.85 -2.97
CA LYS A 48 10.06 -7.04 -2.13
C LYS A 48 9.62 -6.85 -0.68
N ILE A 49 9.74 -5.63 -0.14
CA ILE A 49 9.27 -5.31 1.22
C ILE A 49 7.74 -5.27 1.25
N LEU A 50 7.11 -4.52 0.35
CA LEU A 50 5.67 -4.27 0.36
C LEU A 50 4.85 -5.50 -0.04
N SER A 51 5.36 -6.37 -0.92
CA SER A 51 4.71 -7.63 -1.30
C SER A 51 4.45 -8.58 -0.13
N LYS A 52 5.16 -8.44 0.99
CA LYS A 52 4.93 -9.21 2.21
C LYS A 52 3.78 -8.67 3.07
N SER A 53 3.38 -7.42 2.84
CA SER A 53 2.40 -6.71 3.67
C SER A 53 1.06 -6.50 2.96
N ILE A 54 1.00 -6.67 1.63
CA ILE A 54 -0.22 -6.56 0.84
C ILE A 54 -0.70 -7.98 0.53
N ASP A 55 -1.83 -8.39 1.10
CA ASP A 55 -2.47 -9.65 0.71
C ASP A 55 -2.91 -9.53 -0.77
N PRO A 56 -2.42 -10.40 -1.69
CA PRO A 56 -2.71 -10.31 -3.12
C PRO A 56 -4.21 -10.33 -3.42
N ALA A 57 -4.99 -10.97 -2.55
CA ALA A 57 -6.43 -11.03 -2.68
C ALA A 57 -7.12 -9.66 -2.56
N PHE A 58 -6.38 -8.62 -2.15
CA PHE A 58 -6.87 -7.26 -2.10
C PHE A 58 -6.03 -6.26 -2.91
N ALA A 59 -5.23 -6.75 -3.85
CA ALA A 59 -4.53 -5.88 -4.78
C ALA A 59 -5.52 -4.95 -5.50
N GLY A 60 -5.32 -3.63 -5.41
CA GLY A 60 -6.20 -2.64 -6.05
C GLY A 60 -7.50 -2.32 -5.32
N SER A 61 -7.76 -2.88 -4.12
CA SER A 61 -8.91 -2.44 -3.31
C SER A 61 -8.59 -1.17 -2.51
N GLU A 62 -9.62 -0.42 -2.12
CA GLU A 62 -9.48 0.56 -1.03
C GLU A 62 -8.88 -0.13 0.20
N GLY A 63 -8.01 0.60 0.91
CA GLY A 63 -7.32 0.09 2.10
C GLY A 63 -8.28 -0.28 3.24
N VAL A 64 -7.73 -0.87 4.29
CA VAL A 64 -8.47 -1.14 5.53
C VAL A 64 -8.94 0.20 6.12
N LYS A 65 -10.22 0.29 6.45
CA LYS A 65 -10.85 1.45 7.11
C LYS A 65 -11.17 1.09 8.55
N ILE A 66 -11.22 2.09 9.42
CA ILE A 66 -11.70 1.94 10.79
C ILE A 66 -13.16 2.38 10.85
N VAL A 67 -14.01 1.62 11.51
CA VAL A 67 -15.41 1.99 11.76
C VAL A 67 -15.45 3.22 12.66
N GLU A 68 -16.09 4.31 12.20
CA GLU A 68 -16.16 5.58 12.94
C GLU A 68 -17.36 5.65 13.91
N GLU A 69 -18.42 4.90 13.60
CA GLU A 69 -19.68 4.83 14.35
C GLU A 69 -20.20 3.38 14.31
N ASP A 70 -20.84 2.94 15.40
CA ASP A 70 -21.43 1.60 15.46
C ASP A 70 -22.53 1.45 14.41
N GLY A 71 -22.50 0.37 13.63
CA GLY A 71 -23.56 0.12 12.66
C GLY A 71 -23.19 -0.81 11.51
N GLY A 72 -24.20 -1.57 11.07
CA GLY A 72 -24.07 -2.59 10.05
C GLY A 72 -23.49 -3.89 10.60
N ALA A 73 -23.80 -5.01 9.94
CA ALA A 73 -23.35 -6.34 10.35
C ALA A 73 -22.39 -6.92 9.32
N CYS A 74 -21.41 -7.69 9.80
CA CYS A 74 -20.50 -8.43 8.94
C CYS A 74 -21.23 -9.61 8.30
N GLY A 75 -21.38 -9.63 6.98
CA GLY A 75 -22.03 -10.73 6.26
C GLY A 75 -21.34 -12.10 6.31
N ILE A 76 -20.23 -12.23 7.05
CA ILE A 76 -19.48 -13.48 7.24
C ILE A 76 -19.68 -14.04 8.66
N CYS A 77 -19.39 -13.26 9.70
CA CYS A 77 -19.56 -13.69 11.09
C CYS A 77 -20.95 -13.38 11.67
N LEU A 78 -21.76 -12.59 10.96
CA LEU A 78 -23.10 -12.16 11.35
C LEU A 78 -23.16 -11.32 12.65
N GLU A 79 -22.00 -10.83 13.11
CA GLU A 79 -21.89 -9.91 14.24
C GLU A 79 -21.90 -8.44 13.75
N ASP A 80 -22.35 -7.55 14.63
CA ASP A 80 -22.35 -6.11 14.38
C ASP A 80 -20.92 -5.57 14.31
N MET A 81 -20.68 -4.63 13.40
CA MET A 81 -19.41 -3.95 13.29
C MET A 81 -19.39 -2.75 14.25
N GLU A 82 -18.46 -2.79 15.18
CA GLU A 82 -18.33 -1.80 16.26
C GLU A 82 -17.28 -0.74 15.91
N LYS A 83 -17.44 0.45 16.49
CA LYS A 83 -16.47 1.54 16.36
C LYS A 83 -15.06 1.08 16.76
N GLY A 84 -14.09 1.42 15.92
CA GLY A 84 -12.69 1.03 16.12
C GLY A 84 -12.32 -0.31 15.47
N GLU A 85 -13.28 -1.08 14.96
CA GLU A 85 -12.97 -2.29 14.21
C GLU A 85 -12.41 -1.98 12.82
N GLU A 86 -11.48 -2.82 12.38
CA GLU A 86 -10.96 -2.82 11.02
C GLU A 86 -11.96 -3.47 10.07
N VAL A 87 -12.38 -2.71 9.06
CA VAL A 87 -13.28 -3.16 8.01
C VAL A 87 -12.67 -2.95 6.63
N ARG A 88 -13.14 -3.75 5.67
CA ARG A 88 -12.73 -3.61 4.28
C ARG A 88 -13.94 -3.74 3.37
N ALA A 89 -14.00 -2.85 2.37
CA ALA A 89 -14.95 -2.92 1.28
C ALA A 89 -14.29 -3.60 0.07
N LEU A 90 -15.00 -4.52 -0.60
CA LEU A 90 -14.53 -5.07 -1.87
C LEU A 90 -14.73 -4.04 -2.98
N ALA A 91 -13.71 -3.78 -3.79
CA ALA A 91 -13.75 -2.71 -4.80
C ALA A 91 -14.81 -2.94 -5.90
N ALA A 92 -15.08 -4.19 -6.26
CA ALA A 92 -16.01 -4.51 -7.34
C ALA A 92 -17.49 -4.28 -6.98
N CYS A 93 -17.86 -4.42 -5.70
CA CYS A 93 -19.26 -4.37 -5.27
C CYS A 93 -19.53 -3.44 -4.07
N GLY A 94 -18.50 -2.94 -3.39
CA GLY A 94 -18.62 -2.04 -2.24
C GLY A 94 -19.07 -2.70 -0.93
N HIS A 95 -19.40 -4.00 -0.93
CA HIS A 95 -19.80 -4.71 0.30
C HIS A 95 -18.69 -4.71 1.34
N LYS A 96 -19.07 -4.41 2.59
CA LYS A 96 -18.16 -4.23 3.73
C LYS A 96 -18.20 -5.45 4.66
N PHE A 97 -17.03 -5.80 5.19
CA PHE A 97 -16.85 -6.89 6.14
C PHE A 97 -15.74 -6.52 7.13
N ARG A 98 -15.71 -7.16 8.31
CA ARG A 98 -14.52 -7.11 9.18
C ARG A 98 -13.30 -7.62 8.41
N TYR A 99 -12.17 -6.93 8.55
CA TYR A 99 -10.94 -7.23 7.82
C TYR A 99 -10.48 -8.68 8.05
N CYS A 100 -10.53 -9.17 9.29
CA CYS A 100 -10.17 -10.55 9.62
C CYS A 100 -11.08 -11.57 8.92
N CYS A 101 -12.39 -11.33 8.86
CA CYS A 101 -13.35 -12.23 8.23
C CYS A 101 -13.13 -12.32 6.73
N ILE A 102 -13.04 -11.18 6.04
CA ILE A 102 -12.89 -11.18 4.58
C ILE A 102 -11.50 -11.63 4.15
N SER A 103 -10.44 -11.32 4.90
CA SER A 103 -9.08 -11.80 4.59
C SER A 103 -8.97 -13.32 4.66
N MET A 104 -9.67 -13.98 5.57
CA MET A 104 -9.76 -15.44 5.60
C MET A 104 -10.58 -16.01 4.44
N TRP A 105 -11.68 -15.34 4.08
CA TRP A 105 -12.54 -15.78 2.98
C TRP A 105 -11.80 -15.75 1.64
N VAL A 106 -11.16 -14.62 1.31
CA VAL A 106 -10.55 -14.41 -0.02
C VAL A 106 -9.33 -15.29 -0.27
N LYS A 107 -8.70 -15.81 0.79
CA LYS A 107 -7.66 -16.86 0.69
C LYS A 107 -8.21 -18.19 0.19
N ARG A 108 -9.52 -18.42 0.32
CA ARG A 108 -10.20 -19.65 -0.12
C ARG A 108 -11.02 -19.43 -1.39
N LYS A 109 -11.72 -18.30 -1.49
CA LYS A 109 -12.57 -17.93 -2.62
C LYS A 109 -12.46 -16.44 -2.91
N GLN A 110 -12.01 -16.09 -4.10
CA GLN A 110 -11.90 -14.70 -4.56
C GLN A 110 -13.25 -14.18 -5.09
N ASP A 111 -14.30 -14.27 -4.27
CA ASP A 111 -15.63 -13.76 -4.57
C ASP A 111 -16.25 -13.08 -3.34
N CYS A 112 -17.18 -12.17 -3.59
CA CYS A 112 -17.94 -11.52 -2.53
C CYS A 112 -18.87 -12.54 -1.83
N PRO A 113 -18.81 -12.70 -0.49
CA PRO A 113 -19.71 -13.58 0.25
C PRO A 113 -21.21 -13.24 0.09
N LEU A 114 -21.54 -11.98 -0.22
CA LEU A 114 -22.92 -11.50 -0.33
C LEU A 114 -23.47 -11.60 -1.76
N CYS A 115 -22.69 -11.18 -2.76
CA CYS A 115 -23.18 -11.06 -4.14
C CYS A 115 -22.41 -11.87 -5.17
N ARG A 116 -21.34 -12.58 -4.77
CA ARG A 116 -20.49 -13.41 -5.63
C ARG A 116 -19.80 -12.66 -6.77
N SER A 117 -19.79 -11.32 -6.74
CA SER A 117 -18.92 -10.53 -7.61
C SER A 117 -17.46 -10.87 -7.32
N PRO A 118 -16.58 -10.95 -8.33
CA PRO A 118 -15.14 -11.11 -8.14
C PRO A 118 -14.54 -10.01 -7.25
#